data_AF-A0A0G1CWY4-F1
#
_entry.id   AF-A0A0G1CWY4-F1
#
_cell.length_a   1.000
_cell.length_b   1.000
_cell.length_c   1.000
_cell.angle_alpha   90.00
_cell.angle_beta   90.00
_cell.angle_gamma   90.00
#
_symmetry.space_group_name_H-M   'P 1'
#
loop_
_entity.id
_entity.type
_entity.pdbx_description
1 polymer ?
#
loop_
_entity_poly.entity_id
_entity_poly.type
_entity_poly.pdbx_seq_one_letter_code
_entity_poly.pdbx_strand_id
1 'polypeptide(L)'
;MRVALVHDYLNEYGGAERVLEALVELWPDAPIYTAFAVPGSSAAKAFADKKIITSWFQNIPFYNKLYSPLRFFIPSVLQQTI
;
A
#
# COMPACT_ATOMS: atom_id res chain seq x y z
N MET A 1 -4.15 -5.85 -21.08
CA MET A 1 -3.09 -6.29 -20.13
C MET A 1 -3.64 -6.14 -18.72
N ARG A 2 -3.35 -7.04 -17.78
CA ARG A 2 -3.78 -6.92 -16.37
C ARG A 2 -2.54 -6.60 -15.53
N VAL A 3 -2.51 -5.42 -14.92
CA VAL A 3 -1.38 -4.95 -14.10
C VAL A 3 -1.94 -4.62 -12.71
N ALA A 4 -1.23 -5.08 -11.68
CA ALA A 4 -1.50 -4.77 -10.29
C ALA A 4 -0.23 -4.15 -9.70
N LEU A 5 -0.38 -3.00 -9.03
CA LEU A 5 0.73 -2.34 -8.36
C LEU A 5 0.75 -2.80 -6.91
N VAL A 6 1.90 -3.25 -6.43
CA VAL A 6 2.04 -3.75 -5.05
C VAL A 6 2.98 -2.82 -4.29
N HIS A 7 2.55 -2.37 -3.12
CA HIS A 7 3.30 -1.48 -2.27
C HIS A 7 3.22 -1.92 -0.81
N ASP A 8 4.36 -1.99 -0.12
CA ASP A 8 4.42 -2.60 1.21
C ASP A 8 3.48 -1.92 2.22
N TYR A 9 3.49 -0.59 2.29
CA TYR A 9 2.63 0.19 3.17
C TYR A 9 2.51 1.65 2.74
N LEU A 10 1.35 2.27 2.97
CA LEU A 10 1.14 3.70 2.73
C LEU A 10 1.06 4.45 4.06
N ASN A 11 2.18 5.01 4.53
CA ASN A 11 2.26 5.74 5.80
C ASN A 11 2.67 7.21 5.63
N GLU A 12 3.61 7.49 4.75
CA GLU A 12 4.17 8.83 4.57
C GLU A 12 4.62 8.99 3.13
N TYR A 13 4.46 10.18 2.57
CA TYR A 13 4.83 10.43 1.18
C TYR A 13 6.35 10.66 1.09
N GLY A 14 7.07 9.65 0.62
CA GLY A 14 8.52 9.60 0.54
C GLY A 14 9.04 9.23 -0.85
N GLY A 15 10.18 8.55 -0.91
CA GLY A 15 10.82 8.19 -2.18
C GLY A 15 10.11 7.03 -2.89
N ALA A 16 9.61 6.06 -2.14
CA ALA A 16 8.95 4.89 -2.71
C ALA A 16 7.57 5.26 -3.30
N GLU A 17 6.90 6.23 -2.70
CA GLU A 17 5.61 6.77 -3.14
C GLU A 17 5.77 7.56 -4.43
N ARG A 18 6.88 8.28 -4.63
CA ARG A 18 7.19 8.93 -5.91
C ARG A 18 7.37 7.92 -7.05
N VAL A 19 7.99 6.77 -6.75
CA VAL A 19 8.10 5.68 -7.73
C VAL A 19 6.72 5.09 -8.01
N LEU A 20 5.92 4.86 -6.97
CA LEU A 20 4.54 4.38 -7.12
C LEU A 20 3.69 5.34 -7.96
N GLU A 21 3.84 6.65 -7.76
CA GLU A 21 3.17 7.68 -8.55
C GLU A 21 3.53 7.59 -10.05
N ALA A 22 4.81 7.49 -10.37
CA ALA A 22 5.24 7.28 -11.76
C ALA A 22 4.69 5.98 -12.36
N LEU A 23 4.59 4.90 -11.58
CA LEU A 23 3.96 3.64 -12.02
C LEU A 23 2.45 3.80 -12.24
N VAL A 24 1.78 4.58 -11.39
CA VAL A 24 0.35 4.89 -11.50
C VAL A 24 0.08 5.77 -12.72
N GLU A 25 0.99 6.67 -13.10
CA GLU A 25 0.90 7.43 -14.35
C GLU A 25 0.97 6.51 -15.58
N LEU A 26 1.83 5.49 -15.53
CA LEU A 26 1.96 4.49 -16.61
C LEU A 26 0.77 3.54 -16.69
N TRP A 27 0.19 3.19 -15.53
CA TRP A 27 -0.97 2.29 -15.43
C TRP A 27 -2.09 2.92 -14.59
N PRO A 28 -2.85 3.87 -15.14
CA PRO A 28 -3.84 4.64 -14.39
C PRO A 28 -4.99 3.80 -13.84
N ASP A 29 -5.31 2.67 -14.49
CA ASP A 29 -6.38 1.75 -14.12
C ASP A 29 -5.92 0.61 -13.19
N ALA A 30 -4.62 0.51 -12.89
CA ALA A 30 -4.10 -0.56 -12.06
C ALA A 30 -4.48 -0.34 -10.58
N PRO A 31 -5.07 -1.35 -9.91
CA PRO A 31 -5.29 -1.29 -8.46
C PRO A 31 -3.95 -1.34 -7.72
N ILE A 32 -3.90 -0.62 -6.59
CA ILE A 32 -2.76 -0.59 -5.69
C ILE A 32 -3.05 -1.52 -4.52
N TYR A 33 -2.30 -2.61 -4.40
CA TYR A 33 -2.35 -3.54 -3.28
C TYR A 33 -1.34 -3.13 -2.23
N THR A 34 -1.78 -3.05 -0.99
CA THR A 34 -0.88 -2.72 0.13
C THR A 34 -1.20 -3.48 1.39
N ALA A 35 -0.20 -3.72 2.25
CA ALA A 35 -0.44 -4.44 3.49
C ALA A 35 -1.32 -3.60 4.43
N PHE A 36 -1.02 -2.30 4.55
CA PHE A 36 -1.81 -1.35 5.33
C PHE A 36 -1.65 0.07 4.78
N ALA A 37 -2.65 0.91 5.03
CA ALA A 37 -2.63 2.33 4.67
C ALA A 37 -3.10 3.15 5.86
N VAL A 38 -2.34 4.18 6.24
CA VAL A 38 -2.68 5.05 7.36
C VAL A 38 -3.69 6.11 6.89
N PRO A 39 -4.95 6.08 7.36
CA PRO A 39 -5.94 7.06 6.95
C PRO A 39 -5.49 8.47 7.32
N GLY A 40 -5.57 9.40 6.37
CA GLY A 40 -5.17 10.80 6.58
C GLY A 40 -3.66 11.07 6.45
N SER A 41 -2.84 10.06 6.21
CA SER A 41 -1.42 10.25 5.85
C SER A 41 -1.24 11.01 4.54
N SER A 42 -0.06 11.60 4.34
CA SER A 42 0.30 12.24 3.07
C SER A 42 0.28 11.23 1.90
N ALA A 43 0.72 9.99 2.12
CA ALA A 43 0.65 8.92 1.13
C ALA A 43 -0.80 8.57 0.77
N ALA A 44 -1.68 8.38 1.76
CA ALA A 44 -3.09 8.08 1.51
C ALA A 44 -3.82 9.22 0.76
N LYS A 45 -3.43 10.47 1.02
CA LYS A 45 -3.95 11.64 0.29
C LYS A 45 -3.47 11.69 -1.16
N ALA A 46 -2.19 11.37 -1.41
CA ALA A 46 -1.63 11.36 -2.76
C ALA A 46 -2.31 10.34 -3.68
N PHE A 47 -2.78 9.21 -3.13
CA PHE A 47 -3.44 8.15 -3.88
C PHE A 47 -4.94 8.03 -3.60
N ALA A 48 -5.58 9.09 -3.07
CA ALA A 48 -6.99 9.07 -2.66
C ALA A 48 -7.94 8.79 -3.84
N ASP A 49 -7.57 9.21 -5.05
CA ASP A 49 -8.35 9.01 -6.28
C ASP A 49 -8.12 7.61 -6.90
N LYS A 50 -7.29 6.78 -6.29
CA LYS A 50 -6.92 5.44 -6.80
C LYS A 50 -7.55 4.33 -5.99
N LYS A 51 -7.73 3.18 -6.64
CA LYS A 51 -8.28 1.99 -5.99
C LYS A 51 -7.20 1.31 -5.15
N ILE A 52 -7.17 1.65 -3.86
CA ILE A 52 -6.28 1.04 -2.87
C ILE A 52 -6.98 -0.18 -2.24
N ILE A 53 -6.35 -1.34 -2.31
CA ILE A 53 -6.80 -2.59 -1.70
C ILE A 53 -5.84 -2.91 -0.58
N THR A 54 -6.32 -2.82 0.66
CA THR A 54 -5.54 -3.17 1.85
C THR A 54 -5.77 -4.62 2.25
N SER A 55 -4.73 -5.26 2.78
CA SER A 55 -4.85 -6.62 3.34
C SER A 55 -5.66 -6.67 4.65
N TRP A 56 -5.95 -7.89 5.12
CA TRP A 56 -6.55 -8.13 6.45
C TRP A 56 -5.74 -7.47 7.59
N PHE A 57 -4.44 -7.28 7.39
CA PHE A 57 -3.52 -6.69 8.37
C PHE A 57 -3.90 -5.28 8.82
N GLN A 58 -4.62 -4.54 7.96
CA GLN A 58 -5.18 -3.21 8.28
C GLN A 58 -6.13 -3.23 9.49
N ASN A 59 -6.84 -4.34 9.71
CA ASN A 59 -7.85 -4.46 10.77
C ASN A 59 -7.25 -4.81 12.15
N ILE A 60 -5.93 -4.97 12.24
CA ILE A 60 -5.26 -5.29 13.51
C ILE A 60 -5.04 -3.99 14.30
N PRO A 61 -5.49 -3.90 15.56
CA PRO A 61 -5.21 -2.74 16.39
C PRO A 61 -3.69 -2.53 16.55
N PHE A 62 -3.23 -1.29 16.47
CA PHE A 62 -1.81 -0.91 16.49
C PHE A 62 -0.95 -1.36 15.30
N TYR A 63 -1.54 -1.61 14.13
CA TYR A 63 -0.78 -1.93 12.90
C TYR A 63 0.38 -0.94 12.62
N ASN A 64 0.18 0.36 12.91
CA ASN A 64 1.21 1.41 12.81
C ASN A 64 2.41 1.26 13.76
N LYS A 65 2.34 0.44 14.80
CA LYS A 65 3.49 0.10 15.67
C LYS A 65 4.00 -1.31 15.39
N LEU A 66 3.11 -2.19 14.94
CA LEU A 66 3.40 -3.59 14.64
C LEU A 66 4.10 -3.80 13.28
N TYR A 67 4.08 -2.82 12.37
CA TYR A 67 4.74 -2.96 11.07
C TYR A 67 6.26 -3.21 11.18
N SER A 68 6.95 -2.57 12.13
CA SER A 68 8.40 -2.70 12.29
C SER A 68 8.85 -4.13 12.63
N PRO A 69 8.27 -4.81 13.63
CA PRO A 69 8.58 -6.22 13.89
C PRO A 69 7.97 -7.18 12.85
N LEU A 70 6.88 -6.81 12.17
CA LEU A 70 6.18 -7.69 11.23
C LEU A 70 6.59 -7.54 9.76
N ARG A 71 7.65 -6.77 9.48
CA ARG A 71 8.27 -6.69 8.14
C ARG A 71 8.56 -8.06 7.53
N PHE A 72 8.96 -9.02 8.37
CA PHE A 72 9.24 -10.39 7.92
C PHE A 72 8.01 -11.12 7.36
N PHE A 73 6.80 -10.76 7.82
CA PHE A 73 5.56 -11.39 7.39
C PHE A 73 4.82 -10.62 6.28
N ILE A 74 5.30 -9.43 5.92
CA ILE A 74 4.70 -8.62 4.83
C ILE A 74 4.58 -9.40 3.52
N PRO A 75 5.59 -10.19 3.06
CA PRO A 75 5.46 -10.96 1.83
C PRO A 75 4.29 -11.94 1.84
N SER A 76 4.07 -12.63 2.97
CA SER A 76 2.96 -13.59 3.12
C SER A 76 1.61 -12.91 3.18
N VAL A 77 1.52 -11.73 3.80
CA VAL A 77 0.29 -10.94 3.89
C VAL A 77 -0.12 -10.41 2.51
N LEU A 78 0.84 -9.90 1.74
CA LEU A 78 0.60 -9.42 0.37
C LEU A 78 0.20 -10.55 -0.57
N GLN A 79 0.82 -11.73 -0.45
CA GLN A 79 0.46 -12.91 -1.24
C GLN A 79 -1.00 -13.34 -1.04
N GLN A 80 -1.58 -13.12 0.14
CA GLN A 80 -3.00 -13.43 0.40
C GLN A 80 -3.95 -12.38 -0.16
N THR A 81 -3.46 -11.19 -0.52
CA THR A 81 -4.28 -10.05 -0.94
C THR A 81 -4.39 -9.95 -2.46
N ILE A 82 -3.39 -10.45 -3.20
CA ILE A 82 -3.32 -10.47 -4.68
C ILE A 82 -4.09 -11.68 -5.22
#